data_AF-A0A842QJT0-F1
#
_entry.id   AF-A0A842QJT0-F1
#
_cell.length_a   1.000
_cell.length_b   1.000
_cell.length_c   1.000
_cell.angle_alpha   90.00
_cell.angle_beta   90.00
_cell.angle_gamma   90.00
#
_symmetry.space_group_name_H-M   'P 1'
#
loop_
_entity.id
_entity.type
_entity.pdbx_description
1 polymer ?
#
loop_
_entity_poly.entity_id
_entity_poly.type
_entity_poly.pdbx_seq_one_letter_code
_entity_poly.pdbx_strand_id
1 'polypeptide(L)'
;MIKNRARKISIGITLAIIIPLLAFYMEGESMDKGMTGYAVHENKETFSHVIISGTEIKAVVEGKTYWYIYNDKGWFESKDFIEWEKREDMGSLWQGLYYLKTYDAEIYYDNEKVGDITELAGKLG
;
A
#
# COMPACT_ATOMS: atom_id res chain seq x y z
N MET A 1 -35.61 1.86 -46.59
CA MET A 1 -36.06 2.16 -45.21
C MET A 1 -35.98 0.88 -44.38
N ILE A 2 -34.88 0.67 -43.65
CA ILE A 2 -34.76 -0.43 -42.67
C ILE A 2 -34.01 0.16 -41.47
N LYS A 3 -34.75 0.55 -40.44
CA LYS A 3 -34.22 0.84 -39.09
C LYS A 3 -35.03 -0.01 -38.11
N ASN A 4 -34.36 -0.51 -37.08
CA ASN A 4 -34.90 -1.14 -35.87
C ASN A 4 -34.78 -2.67 -35.76
N ARG A 5 -33.55 -3.21 -35.88
CA ARG A 5 -33.19 -4.48 -35.22
C ARG A 5 -31.76 -4.42 -34.67
N ALA A 6 -31.53 -3.66 -33.60
CA ALA A 6 -30.21 -3.61 -32.93
C ALA A 6 -30.30 -3.26 -31.43
N ARG A 7 -31.32 -3.74 -30.72
CA ARG A 7 -31.39 -3.63 -29.26
C ARG A 7 -32.02 -4.90 -28.70
N LYS A 8 -31.20 -5.87 -28.28
CA LYS A 8 -31.53 -6.89 -27.25
C LYS A 8 -30.47 -8.00 -27.03
N ILE A 9 -29.21 -7.84 -27.46
CA ILE A 9 -28.17 -8.84 -27.19
C ILE A 9 -26.90 -8.14 -26.71
N SER A 10 -26.90 -7.63 -25.47
CA SER A 10 -25.68 -7.08 -24.87
C SER A 10 -25.63 -7.16 -23.34
N ILE A 11 -26.46 -8.01 -22.72
CA ILE A 11 -26.50 -8.15 -21.24
C ILE A 11 -26.17 -9.59 -20.79
N GLY A 12 -26.00 -10.54 -21.72
CA GLY A 12 -25.84 -11.97 -21.38
C GLY A 12 -24.42 -12.54 -21.35
N ILE A 13 -23.37 -11.81 -21.74
CA ILE A 13 -22.02 -12.39 -21.95
C ILE A 13 -20.97 -11.87 -20.96
N THR A 14 -21.22 -10.79 -20.23
CA THR A 14 -20.20 -10.20 -19.34
C THR A 14 -19.99 -10.99 -18.03
N LEU A 15 -20.97 -11.80 -17.59
CA LEU A 15 -20.88 -12.54 -16.33
C LEU A 15 -20.22 -13.92 -16.43
N ALA A 16 -19.99 -14.45 -17.63
CA ALA A 16 -19.38 -15.77 -17.82
C ALA A 16 -17.84 -15.76 -17.76
N ILE A 17 -17.20 -14.57 -17.84
CA ILE A 17 -15.73 -14.44 -17.84
C ILE A 17 -15.19 -14.18 -16.42
N ILE A 18 -16.02 -13.69 -15.50
CA ILE A 18 -15.56 -13.33 -14.14
C ILE A 18 -15.41 -14.56 -13.24
N ILE A 19 -16.24 -15.59 -13.43
CA ILE A 19 -16.24 -16.78 -12.55
C ILE A 19 -15.00 -17.69 -12.77
N PRO A 20 -14.51 -17.96 -14.00
CA PRO A 20 -13.30 -18.76 -14.16
C PRO A 20 -12.00 -18.04 -13.73
N LEU A 21 -11.98 -16.69 -13.64
CA LEU A 21 -10.79 -15.96 -13.20
C LEU A 21 -10.50 -16.14 -11.71
N LEU A 22 -11.53 -16.43 -10.90
CA LEU A 22 -11.38 -16.73 -9.47
C LEU A 22 -10.94 -18.19 -9.23
N ALA A 23 -11.29 -19.11 -10.13
CA ALA A 23 -10.88 -20.51 -10.02
C ALA A 23 -9.39 -20.72 -10.39
N PHE A 24 -8.82 -19.89 -11.26
CA PHE A 24 -7.39 -19.96 -11.60
C PHE A 24 -6.46 -19.42 -10.51
N TYR A 25 -7.00 -18.72 -9.49
CA TYR A 25 -6.21 -18.20 -8.37
C TYR A 25 -6.04 -19.22 -7.22
N MET A 26 -6.71 -20.38 -7.28
CA MET A 26 -6.75 -21.33 -6.17
C MET A 26 -6.10 -22.69 -6.43
N GLU A 27 -5.52 -22.94 -7.61
CA GLU A 27 -4.97 -24.27 -7.92
C GLU A 27 -3.54 -24.17 -8.46
N GLY A 28 -2.61 -24.19 -7.51
CA GLY A 28 -1.44 -25.08 -7.53
C GLY A 28 -0.47 -25.01 -8.71
N GLU A 29 0.70 -24.47 -8.40
CA GLU A 29 2.01 -25.01 -8.78
C GLU A 29 2.45 -25.01 -10.26
N SER A 30 3.57 -24.31 -10.45
CA SER A 30 4.69 -24.63 -11.34
C SER A 30 4.38 -24.90 -12.82
N MET A 31 4.75 -23.94 -13.67
CA MET A 31 5.61 -24.24 -14.81
C MET A 31 6.34 -22.99 -15.28
N ASP A 32 7.66 -23.06 -15.14
CA ASP A 32 8.69 -22.17 -15.63
C ASP A 32 8.61 -21.99 -17.16
N LYS A 33 8.62 -20.73 -17.63
CA LYS A 33 9.17 -20.34 -18.94
C LYS A 33 9.34 -18.82 -19.05
N GLY A 34 10.47 -18.37 -18.49
CA GLY A 34 11.40 -17.39 -19.07
C GLY A 34 10.87 -16.16 -19.81
N MET A 35 10.93 -15.02 -19.13
CA MET A 35 11.62 -13.81 -19.63
C MET A 35 11.96 -12.89 -18.43
N THR A 36 13.25 -12.85 -18.08
CA THR A 36 14.02 -11.83 -17.34
C THR A 36 13.23 -10.62 -16.82
N GLY A 37 13.11 -10.30 -15.53
CA GLY A 37 13.84 -10.73 -14.34
C GLY A 37 13.94 -9.58 -13.32
N TYR A 38 12.81 -9.14 -12.76
CA TYR A 38 12.72 -8.51 -11.43
C TYR A 38 11.41 -8.98 -10.81
N ALA A 39 11.39 -10.24 -10.35
CA ALA A 39 10.36 -10.68 -9.43
C ALA A 39 10.70 -10.03 -8.08
N VAL A 40 10.06 -8.89 -7.79
CA VAL A 40 9.95 -8.41 -6.41
C VAL A 40 9.10 -9.45 -5.70
N HIS A 41 9.74 -10.41 -5.04
CA HIS A 41 9.06 -11.21 -4.03
C HIS A 41 8.64 -10.22 -2.94
N GLU A 42 7.39 -9.76 -2.99
CA GLU A 42 6.75 -9.07 -1.87
C GLU A 42 6.59 -10.09 -0.73
N ASN A 43 7.67 -10.32 0.00
CA ASN A 43 7.62 -10.99 1.28
C ASN A 43 7.16 -9.93 2.29
N LYS A 44 5.86 -9.65 2.29
CA LYS A 44 5.25 -8.71 3.24
C LYS A 44 5.31 -9.32 4.62
N GLU A 45 6.30 -8.91 5.40
CA GLU A 45 6.40 -9.29 6.80
C GLU A 45 5.33 -8.52 7.60
N THR A 46 4.29 -9.24 8.02
CA THR A 46 3.25 -8.73 8.92
C THR A 46 3.54 -9.16 10.36
N PHE A 47 3.51 -8.21 11.29
CA PHE A 47 3.73 -8.43 12.71
C PHE A 47 2.44 -8.12 13.47
N SER A 48 1.68 -9.16 13.83
CA SER A 48 0.49 -9.02 14.67
C SER A 48 0.88 -9.07 16.15
N HIS A 49 0.30 -8.18 16.97
CA HIS A 49 0.54 -8.11 18.43
C HIS A 49 1.98 -7.82 18.86
N VAL A 50 2.84 -7.34 17.96
CA VAL A 50 4.20 -6.91 18.28
C VAL A 50 4.20 -5.42 18.57
N ILE A 51 4.72 -5.02 19.73
CA ILE A 51 5.01 -3.62 20.02
C ILE A 51 6.28 -3.25 19.25
N ILE A 52 6.12 -2.49 18.17
CA ILE A 52 7.24 -1.89 17.45
C ILE A 52 7.56 -0.56 18.15
N SER A 53 8.83 -0.33 18.45
CA SER A 53 9.29 0.94 19.02
C SER A 53 10.10 1.71 17.98
N GLY A 54 10.04 3.04 18.04
CA GLY A 54 10.72 3.92 17.10
C GLY A 54 10.07 5.30 17.06
N THR A 55 10.39 6.04 16.00
CA THR A 55 9.77 7.33 15.72
C THR A 55 8.37 7.10 15.16
N GLU A 56 7.35 7.48 15.94
CA GLU A 56 5.94 7.40 15.54
C GLU A 56 5.54 8.59 14.67
N ILE A 57 4.91 8.31 13.53
CA ILE A 57 4.45 9.30 12.58
C ILE A 57 3.03 8.93 12.18
N LYS A 58 2.11 9.90 12.26
CA LYS A 58 0.75 9.73 11.74
C LYS A 58 0.66 10.44 10.40
N ALA A 59 0.08 9.78 9.40
CA ALA A 59 -0.20 10.39 8.11
C ALA A 59 -1.69 10.28 7.78
N VAL A 60 -2.27 11.35 7.26
CA VAL A 60 -3.62 11.35 6.71
C VAL A 60 -3.53 11.52 5.20
N VAL A 61 -3.97 10.50 4.46
CA VAL A 61 -3.96 10.45 2.99
C VAL A 61 -5.40 10.27 2.52
N GLU A 62 -5.91 11.20 1.71
CA GLU A 62 -7.30 11.17 1.21
C GLU A 62 -8.36 10.98 2.32
N GLY A 63 -8.11 11.55 3.51
CA GLY A 63 -9.00 11.42 4.68
C GLY A 63 -8.87 10.11 5.46
N LYS A 64 -8.00 9.18 5.04
CA LYS A 64 -7.69 7.94 5.77
C LYS A 64 -6.45 8.13 6.62
N THR A 65 -6.50 7.64 7.85
CA THR A 65 -5.37 7.72 8.79
C THR A 65 -4.53 6.45 8.71
N TYR A 66 -3.23 6.65 8.65
CA TYR A 66 -2.20 5.61 8.67
C TYR A 66 -1.18 5.96 9.76
N TRP A 67 -0.70 4.92 10.43
CA TRP A 67 0.30 5.03 11.48
C TRP A 67 1.59 4.40 10.99
N TYR A 68 2.69 5.11 11.20
CA TYR A 68 3.99 4.69 10.77
C TYR A 68 4.97 4.69 11.95
N ILE A 69 5.85 3.71 11.97
CA ILE A 69 6.99 3.68 12.88
C ILE A 69 8.25 3.53 12.04
N TYR A 70 9.23 4.40 12.32
CA TYR A 70 10.57 4.28 11.76
C TYR A 70 11.57 3.91 12.86
N ASN A 71 12.38 2.88 12.62
CA ASN A 71 13.46 2.46 13.52
C ASN A 71 14.68 1.91 12.76
N ASP A 72 15.59 1.24 13.46
CA ASP A 72 16.81 0.63 12.93
C ASP A 72 16.55 -0.43 11.85
N LYS A 73 15.35 -1.01 11.82
CA LYS A 73 14.91 -2.00 10.81
C LYS A 73 14.15 -1.37 9.64
N GLY A 74 13.92 -0.06 9.67
CA GLY A 74 13.23 0.69 8.63
C GLY A 74 11.80 1.07 9.02
N TRP A 75 10.92 1.14 8.01
CA TRP A 75 9.55 1.61 8.14
C TRP A 75 8.56 0.48 8.35
N PHE A 76 7.56 0.76 9.19
CA PHE A 76 6.41 -0.10 9.44
C PHE A 76 5.14 0.75 9.32
N GLU A 77 4.11 0.22 8.68
CA GLU A 77 2.79 0.84 8.55
C GLU A 77 1.74 0.04 9.32
N SER A 78 0.80 0.73 9.96
CA SER A 78 -0.42 0.14 10.48
C SER A 78 -1.65 0.99 10.15
N LYS A 79 -2.78 0.33 9.90
CA LYS A 79 -4.08 0.97 9.64
C LYS A 79 -4.98 0.98 10.88
N ASP A 80 -4.70 0.12 11.84
CA ASP A 80 -5.55 -0.13 13.01
C ASP A 80 -4.78 -0.21 14.34
N PHE A 81 -3.47 0.04 14.33
CA PHE A 81 -2.51 -0.12 15.44
C PHE A 81 -2.30 -1.56 15.95
N ILE A 82 -2.94 -2.56 15.34
CA ILE A 82 -2.87 -3.95 15.78
C ILE A 82 -1.88 -4.73 14.94
N GLU A 83 -1.91 -4.48 13.63
CA GLU A 83 -1.05 -5.16 12.66
C GLU A 83 -0.10 -4.16 12.00
N TRP A 84 1.17 -4.52 11.97
CA TRP A 84 2.22 -3.72 11.36
C TRP A 84 2.80 -4.45 10.15
N GLU A 85 2.84 -3.77 9.00
CA GLU A 85 3.44 -4.25 7.76
C GLU A 85 4.76 -3.51 7.52
N LYS A 86 5.84 -4.26 7.28
CA LYS A 86 7.13 -3.64 6.92
C LYS A 86 7.07 -3.00 5.52
N ARG A 87 7.56 -1.77 5.41
CA ARG A 87 7.58 -0.96 4.18
C ARG A 87 9.01 -0.84 3.64
N GLU A 88 9.39 -1.76 2.77
CA GLU A 88 10.74 -1.78 2.17
C GLU A 88 10.95 -0.67 1.12
N ASP A 89 9.87 -0.09 0.61
CA ASP A 89 9.86 0.94 -0.42
C ASP A 89 10.13 2.35 0.11
N MET A 90 10.06 2.57 1.43
CA MET A 90 10.18 3.90 2.03
C MET A 90 11.64 4.32 2.36
N GLY A 91 12.59 3.38 2.34
CA GLY A 91 14.01 3.69 2.53
C GLY A 91 14.34 4.33 3.89
N SER A 92 15.18 5.37 3.88
CA SER A 92 15.53 6.14 5.09
C SER A 92 14.36 6.96 5.64
N LEU A 93 14.50 7.52 6.85
CA LEU A 93 13.51 8.41 7.46
C LEU A 93 13.10 9.56 6.53
N TRP A 94 14.08 10.27 5.97
CA TRP A 94 13.80 11.41 5.10
C TRP A 94 13.13 10.96 3.80
N GLN A 95 13.60 9.87 3.19
CA GLN A 95 13.00 9.31 1.97
C GLN A 95 11.54 8.89 2.21
N GLY A 96 11.23 8.25 3.33
CA GLY A 96 9.88 7.82 3.65
C GLY A 96 8.93 9.00 3.90
N LEU A 97 9.41 10.05 4.59
CA LEU A 97 8.65 11.29 4.77
C LEU A 97 8.36 11.97 3.41
N TYR A 98 9.35 12.08 2.53
CA TYR A 98 9.15 12.62 1.18
C TYR A 98 8.21 11.75 0.35
N TYR A 99 8.32 10.41 0.45
CA TYR A 99 7.43 9.47 -0.19
C TYR A 99 5.97 9.73 0.21
N LEU A 100 5.67 9.88 1.50
CA LEU A 100 4.32 10.22 1.98
C LEU A 100 3.82 11.54 1.38
N LYS A 101 4.69 12.55 1.26
CA LYS A 101 4.33 13.84 0.63
C LYS A 101 3.97 13.70 -0.85
N THR A 102 4.47 12.69 -1.57
CA THR A 102 4.05 12.45 -2.98
C THR A 102 2.59 12.01 -3.12
N TYR A 103 1.97 11.56 -2.02
CA TYR A 103 0.54 11.21 -1.94
C TYR A 103 -0.29 12.33 -1.28
N ASP A 104 0.23 13.56 -1.24
CA ASP A 104 -0.40 14.69 -0.56
C ASP A 104 -0.75 14.41 0.92
N ALA A 105 0.07 13.58 1.59
CA ALA A 105 -0.17 13.22 2.98
C ALA A 105 -0.05 14.45 3.91
N GLU A 106 -1.02 14.58 4.83
CA GLU A 106 -0.87 15.40 6.01
C GLU A 106 -0.09 14.62 7.08
N ILE A 107 1.13 15.06 7.37
CA ILE A 107 2.01 14.38 8.31
C ILE A 107 1.88 15.02 9.69
N TYR A 108 1.86 14.20 10.72
CA TYR A 108 1.80 14.59 12.12
C TYR A 108 2.88 13.87 12.91
N TYR A 109 3.54 14.60 13.80
CA TYR A 109 4.54 14.11 14.74
C TYR A 109 4.21 14.65 16.13
N ASP A 110 4.20 13.79 17.15
CA ASP A 110 3.73 14.14 18.51
C ASP A 110 2.35 14.82 18.53
N ASN A 111 1.45 14.37 17.66
CA ASN A 111 0.11 14.95 17.43
C ASN A 111 0.07 16.38 16.88
N GLU A 112 1.21 16.97 16.53
CA GLU A 112 1.28 18.26 15.85
C GLU A 112 1.38 18.06 14.33
N LYS A 113 0.65 18.86 13.57
CA LYS A 113 0.75 18.84 12.10
C LYS A 113 2.11 19.41 11.69
N VAL A 114 2.83 18.66 10.87
CA VAL A 114 4.13 19.05 10.31
C VAL A 114 3.86 19.85 9.04
N GLY A 115 4.16 21.14 9.06
CA GLY A 115 4.02 22.02 7.90
C GLY A 115 5.10 21.78 6.85
N ASP A 116 6.35 21.73 7.32
CA ASP A 116 7.53 21.43 6.51
C ASP A 116 8.30 20.27 7.14
N ILE A 117 8.58 19.23 6.35
CA ILE A 117 9.28 18.03 6.85
C ILE A 117 10.73 18.33 7.26
N THR A 118 11.33 19.42 6.79
CA THR A 118 12.65 19.86 7.25
C THR A 118 12.63 20.33 8.70
N GLU A 119 11.48 20.79 9.22
CA GLU A 119 11.32 21.16 10.64
C GLU A 119 11.46 19.95 11.57
N LEU A 120 11.16 18.75 11.08
CA LEU A 120 11.37 17.52 11.85
C LEU A 120 12.85 17.27 12.15
N ALA A 121 13.78 17.80 11.35
CA ALA A 121 15.21 17.58 11.57
C ALA A 121 15.68 18.17 12.91
N GLY A 122 15.05 19.26 13.36
CA GLY A 122 15.33 19.85 14.67
C GLY A 122 14.60 19.17 15.83
N LYS A 123 13.51 18.43 15.57
CA LYS A 123 12.74 17.71 16.60
C LYS A 123 13.23 16.28 16.82
N LEU A 124 13.77 15.65 15.79
CA LEU A 124 14.29 14.28 15.79
C LEU A 124 15.81 14.20 16.07
N GLY A 125 16.43 15.36 16.33
CA GLY A 125 17.86 15.52 16.60
C GLY A 125 18.21 15.41 18.08
#